data_AF-A0A0B5ECM1-F1
#
_entry.id   AF-A0A0B5ECM1-F1
#
_cell.length_a   1.000
_cell.length_b   1.000
_cell.length_c   1.000
_cell.angle_alpha   90.00
_cell.angle_beta   90.00
_cell.angle_gamma   90.00
#
_symmetry.space_group_name_H-M   'P 1'
#
loop_
_entity.id
_entity.type
_entity.pdbx_description
1 polymer ?
#
loop_
_entity_poly.entity_id
_entity_poly.type
_entity_poly.pdbx_seq_one_letter_code
_entity_poly.pdbx_strand_id
1 'polypeptide(L)'
;RMVDVWHSNPLGRYSYFDKSQSAFNLRRTIVTDAEGRCRFRSIIPSGYGCPPDGPAQKLLDRLGRHGQRPGHIPLLVSAPGFRTLTTQINIQGDQYMYDDFAYAT
;
A
#
# COMPACT_ATOMS: atom_id res chain seq x y z
N ARG A 1 -16.58 -13.91 1.19
CA ARG A 1 -15.79 -12.92 1.98
C ARG A 1 -15.19 -11.95 0.98
N MET A 2 -14.98 -10.69 1.34
CA MET A 2 -14.43 -9.68 0.42
C MET A 2 -13.02 -9.28 0.86
N VAL A 3 -12.12 -9.17 -0.11
CA VAL A 3 -10.75 -8.70 0.07
C VAL A 3 -10.54 -7.52 -0.87
N ASP A 4 -10.49 -6.31 -0.33
CA ASP A 4 -10.05 -5.13 -1.07
C ASP A 4 -8.53 -5.04 -1.02
N VAL A 5 -7.90 -4.90 -2.17
CA VAL A 5 -6.44 -4.79 -2.33
C VAL A 5 -6.10 -3.59 -3.19
N TRP A 6 -5.09 -2.83 -2.77
CA TRP A 6 -4.53 -1.72 -3.55
C TRP A 6 -3.05 -1.58 -3.28
N HIS A 7 -2.25 -1.15 -4.27
CA HIS A 7 -0.83 -0.86 -4.06
C HIS A 7 -0.29 0.16 -5.09
N SER A 8 0.94 0.62 -4.88
CA SER A 8 1.65 1.56 -5.77
C SER A 8 2.12 0.89 -7.07
N ASN A 9 2.30 1.68 -8.12
CA ASN A 9 2.99 1.25 -9.34
C ASN A 9 4.54 1.20 -9.12
N PRO A 10 5.35 0.83 -10.14
CA PRO A 10 6.81 0.78 -10.01
C PRO A 10 7.48 2.13 -9.75
N LEU A 11 6.76 3.24 -9.88
CA LEU A 11 7.22 4.59 -9.56
C LEU A 11 6.75 5.05 -8.16
N GLY A 12 6.15 4.17 -7.37
CA GLY A 12 5.62 4.51 -6.04
C GLY A 12 4.30 5.29 -6.06
N ARG A 13 3.60 5.34 -7.19
CA ARG A 13 2.40 6.17 -7.38
C ARG A 13 1.11 5.38 -7.35
N TYR A 14 0.11 5.94 -6.69
CA TYR A 14 -1.23 5.36 -6.61
C TYR A 14 -2.18 5.99 -7.65
N SER A 15 -2.98 5.14 -8.29
CA SER A 15 -4.13 5.59 -9.10
C SER A 15 -5.10 6.43 -8.26
N TYR A 16 -5.94 7.23 -8.93
CA TYR A 16 -6.70 8.37 -8.38
C TYR A 16 -5.84 9.63 -8.13
N PHE A 17 -4.69 9.50 -7.48
CA PHE A 17 -3.78 10.62 -7.24
C PHE A 17 -2.91 10.92 -8.46
N ASP A 18 -2.31 9.87 -9.05
CA ASP A 18 -1.59 9.96 -10.31
C ASP A 18 -2.57 9.85 -11.49
N LYS A 19 -2.84 11.00 -12.12
CA LYS A 19 -3.81 11.13 -13.22
C LYS A 19 -3.33 10.50 -14.53
N SER A 20 -2.06 10.11 -14.64
CA SER A 20 -1.56 9.38 -15.80
C SER A 20 -2.02 7.91 -15.83
N GLN A 21 -2.47 7.37 -14.68
CA GLN A 21 -2.97 6.00 -14.58
C GLN A 21 -4.45 5.93 -14.90
N SER A 22 -4.89 4.79 -15.43
CA SER A 22 -6.32 4.51 -15.60
C SER A 22 -7.05 4.48 -14.25
N ALA A 23 -8.34 4.80 -14.27
CA ALA A 23 -9.18 4.75 -13.08
C ALA A 23 -9.10 3.36 -12.42
N PHE A 24 -8.87 3.36 -11.11
CA PHE A 24 -8.71 2.13 -10.33
C PHE A 24 -7.61 1.18 -10.80
N ASN A 25 -6.57 1.67 -11.50
CA ASN A 25 -5.39 0.86 -11.76
C ASN A 25 -4.80 0.36 -10.43
N LEU A 26 -4.39 -0.91 -10.36
CA LEU A 26 -3.83 -1.56 -9.16
C LEU A 26 -4.75 -1.50 -7.91
N ARG A 27 -6.08 -1.49 -8.10
CA ARG A 27 -7.09 -1.51 -7.02
C ARG A 27 -8.20 -2.50 -7.35
N ARG A 28 -8.49 -3.50 -6.50
CA ARG A 28 -9.57 -4.47 -6.77
C ARG A 28 -10.25 -4.94 -5.49
N THR A 29 -11.53 -5.24 -5.59
CA THR A 29 -12.28 -6.06 -4.63
C THR A 29 -12.34 -7.49 -5.15
N ILE A 30 -11.96 -8.46 -4.32
CA ILE A 30 -11.91 -9.87 -4.69
C ILE A 30 -12.82 -10.64 -3.74
N VAL A 31 -13.77 -11.38 -4.30
CA VAL A 31 -14.60 -12.32 -3.53
C VAL A 31 -13.85 -13.64 -3.42
N THR A 32 -13.68 -14.14 -2.19
CA THR A 32 -13.06 -15.44 -1.94
C THR A 32 -13.85 -16.59 -2.59
N ASP A 33 -13.16 -17.63 -3.04
CA ASP A 33 -13.79 -18.85 -3.57
C ASP A 33 -14.54 -19.66 -2.49
N ALA A 34 -15.09 -20.81 -2.88
CA ALA A 34 -15.85 -21.70 -2.01
C ALA A 34 -15.01 -22.23 -0.84
N GLU A 35 -13.71 -22.43 -1.03
CA GLU A 35 -12.76 -22.83 0.00
C GLU A 35 -12.20 -21.64 0.82
N GLY A 36 -12.65 -20.42 0.53
CA GLY A 36 -12.24 -19.21 1.22
C GLY A 36 -10.89 -18.63 0.76
N ARG A 37 -10.33 -19.09 -0.36
CA ARG A 37 -9.06 -18.61 -0.90
C ARG A 37 -9.25 -17.34 -1.72
N CYS A 38 -8.21 -16.51 -1.75
CA CYS A 38 -8.10 -15.33 -2.59
C CYS A 38 -6.79 -15.42 -3.39
N ARG A 39 -6.86 -15.14 -4.69
CA ARG A 39 -5.69 -15.08 -5.58
C ARG A 39 -5.79 -13.84 -6.47
N PHE A 40 -4.69 -13.12 -6.59
CA PHE A 40 -4.54 -12.06 -7.58
C PHE A 40 -3.15 -12.14 -8.22
N ARG A 41 -3.04 -11.62 -9.44
CA ARG A 41 -1.78 -11.42 -10.15
C ARG A 41 -1.59 -9.93 -10.36
N SER A 42 -0.46 -9.42 -9.93
CA SER A 42 -0.08 -8.02 -10.08
C SER A 42 1.41 -7.88 -10.34
N ILE A 43 1.92 -6.66 -10.25
CA ILE A 43 3.33 -6.29 -10.24
C ILE A 43 3.81 -6.05 -8.81
N ILE A 44 5.14 -6.08 -8.60
CA ILE A 44 5.72 -5.75 -7.30
C ILE A 44 5.61 -4.24 -7.07
N PRO A 45 5.02 -3.78 -5.95
CA PRO A 45 4.94 -2.35 -5.65
C PRO A 45 6.32 -1.79 -5.29
N SER A 46 6.62 -0.58 -5.73
CA SER A 46 7.77 0.18 -5.22
C SER A 46 7.40 0.85 -3.90
N GLY A 47 8.38 0.94 -2.99
CA GLY A 47 8.36 1.91 -1.90
C GLY A 47 8.19 3.34 -2.42
N TYR A 48 7.77 4.24 -1.54
CA TYR A 48 7.52 5.64 -1.89
C TYR A 48 7.70 6.57 -0.71
N GLY A 49 7.95 7.83 -1.02
CA GLY A 49 8.12 8.89 -0.03
C GLY A 49 6.94 9.86 0.04
N CYS A 50 6.93 10.70 1.08
CA CYS A 50 6.13 11.92 1.08
C CYS A 50 6.45 12.78 -0.16
N PRO A 51 5.47 13.52 -0.73
CA PRO A 51 5.75 14.47 -1.79
C PRO A 51 6.82 15.48 -1.33
N PRO A 52 7.90 15.71 -2.10
CA PRO A 52 9.06 16.46 -1.64
C PRO A 52 8.73 17.91 -1.26
N ASP A 53 7.84 18.56 -2.01
CA ASP A 53 7.40 19.94 -1.73
C ASP A 53 6.25 20.03 -0.72
N GLY A 54 5.78 18.88 -0.24
CA GLY A 54 4.64 18.74 0.65
C GLY A 54 4.95 19.16 2.10
N PRO A 55 3.94 19.61 2.86
CA PRO A 55 4.14 20.04 4.25
C PRO A 55 4.67 18.92 5.16
N ALA A 56 4.29 17.66 4.88
CA ALA A 56 4.79 16.50 5.62
C ALA A 56 6.30 16.33 5.45
N GLN A 57 6.82 16.40 4.21
CA GLN A 57 8.26 16.28 3.98
C GLN A 57 9.01 17.46 4.59
N LYS A 58 8.50 18.70 4.45
CA LYS A 58 9.10 19.88 5.10
C LYS A 58 9.24 19.74 6.61
N LEU A 59 8.24 19.16 7.28
CA LEU A 59 8.34 18.88 8.72
C LEU A 59 9.38 17.80 9.00
N LEU A 60 9.38 16.71 8.24
CA LEU A 60 10.35 15.63 8.40
C LEU A 60 11.78 16.13 8.21
N ASP A 61 12.04 16.99 7.23
CA ASP A 61 13.34 17.62 7.01
C ASP A 61 13.80 18.44 8.23
N ARG A 62 12.89 19.20 8.85
CA ARG A 62 13.17 19.96 10.08
C ARG A 62 13.45 19.07 11.29
N LEU A 63 12.97 17.83 11.27
CA LEU A 63 13.23 16.81 12.29
C LEU A 63 14.44 15.92 11.95
N GLY A 64 15.09 16.12 10.80
CA GLY A 64 16.18 15.25 10.34
C GLY A 64 15.72 13.83 10.00
N ARG A 65 14.46 13.65 9.60
CA ARG A 65 13.86 12.34 9.27
C ARG A 65 13.61 12.21 7.77
N HIS A 66 13.76 11.00 7.23
CA HIS A 66 13.29 10.69 5.88
C HIS A 66 11.77 10.45 5.87
N GLY A 67 11.14 10.56 4.70
CA GLY A 67 9.70 10.32 4.52
C GLY A 67 9.36 9.07 3.74
N GLN A 68 10.26 8.07 3.72
CA GLN A 68 10.18 6.89 2.85
C GLN A 68 9.49 5.71 3.53
N ARG A 69 8.74 4.94 2.73
CA ARG A 69 8.09 3.69 3.12
C ARG A 69 8.55 2.54 2.24
N PRO A 70 8.64 1.31 2.77
CA PRO A 70 8.90 0.13 1.97
C PRO A 70 7.74 -0.18 1.01
N GLY A 71 8.00 -0.95 -0.05
CA GLY A 71 6.95 -1.52 -0.89
C GLY A 71 6.00 -2.40 -0.06
N HIS A 72 4.70 -2.13 -0.17
CA HIS A 72 3.68 -2.83 0.61
C HIS A 72 2.35 -2.98 -0.15
N ILE A 73 1.56 -3.97 0.27
CA ILE A 73 0.25 -4.31 -0.29
C ILE A 73 -0.81 -4.20 0.82
N PRO A 74 -1.49 -3.04 0.91
CA PRO A 74 -2.67 -2.86 1.74
C PRO A 74 -3.81 -3.85 1.45
N LEU A 75 -4.48 -4.30 2.52
CA LEU A 75 -5.62 -5.20 2.49
C LEU A 75 -6.72 -4.71 3.45
N LEU A 76 -7.96 -4.71 2.96
CA LEU A 76 -9.16 -4.61 3.80
C LEU A 76 -9.98 -5.89 3.60
N VAL A 77 -10.14 -6.68 4.66
CA VAL A 77 -10.84 -7.98 4.60
C VAL A 77 -12.11 -7.90 5.42
N SER A 78 -13.25 -8.22 4.80
CA SER A 78 -14.57 -8.19 5.45
C SER A 78 -15.39 -9.45 5.18
N ALA A 79 -16.20 -9.84 6.16
CA ALA A 79 -17.14 -10.95 6.06
C ALA A 79 -18.31 -10.75 7.04
N PRO A 80 -19.55 -11.14 6.68
CA PRO A 80 -20.68 -11.09 7.60
C PRO A 80 -20.40 -11.86 8.90
N GLY A 81 -20.69 -11.25 10.04
CA GLY A 81 -20.45 -11.85 11.36
C GLY A 81 -19.00 -11.80 11.86
N PHE A 82 -18.07 -11.21 11.09
CA PHE A 82 -16.67 -11.04 11.49
C PHE A 82 -16.31 -9.55 11.59
N ARG A 83 -15.33 -9.24 12.43
CA ARG A 83 -14.70 -7.91 12.45
C ARG A 83 -13.90 -7.72 11.16
N THR A 84 -14.03 -6.55 10.56
CA THR A 84 -13.19 -6.14 9.42
C THR A 84 -11.73 -6.07 9.86
N LEU A 85 -10.83 -6.63 9.04
CA LEU A 85 -9.38 -6.56 9.22
C LEU A 85 -8.80 -5.54 8.23
N THR A 86 -8.10 -4.54 8.74
CA THR A 86 -7.22 -3.67 7.96
C THR A 86 -5.79 -4.10 8.25
N THR A 87 -5.03 -4.47 7.21
CA THR A 87 -3.64 -4.92 7.35
C THR A 87 -2.83 -4.61 6.08
N GLN A 88 -1.55 -4.92 6.08
CA GLN A 88 -0.69 -4.81 4.90
C GLN A 88 0.31 -5.97 4.85
N ILE A 89 0.83 -6.25 3.66
CA ILE A 89 1.96 -7.15 3.44
C ILE A 89 3.17 -6.30 3.00
N ASN A 90 4.27 -6.35 3.74
CA ASN A 90 5.55 -5.76 3.34
C ASN A 90 6.41 -6.76 2.56
N ILE A 91 7.23 -6.27 1.63
CA ILE A 91 8.07 -7.12 0.77
C ILE A 91 9.47 -7.26 1.36
N GLN A 92 9.89 -8.50 1.64
CA GLN A 92 11.21 -8.79 2.21
C GLN A 92 12.34 -8.26 1.33
N GLY A 93 13.34 -7.63 1.97
CA GLY A 93 14.53 -7.09 1.30
C GLY A 93 14.41 -5.64 0.87
N ASP A 94 13.28 -4.98 1.12
CA ASP A 94 13.15 -3.53 0.89
C ASP A 94 14.08 -2.73 1.82
N GLN A 95 14.72 -1.68 1.28
CA GLN A 95 15.63 -0.80 2.00
C GLN A 95 15.00 -0.20 3.27
N TYR A 96 13.71 0.13 3.24
CA TYR A 96 13.01 0.78 4.36
C TYR A 96 12.15 -0.20 5.17
N MET A 97 12.37 -1.51 5.03
CA MET A 97 11.57 -2.54 5.72
C MET A 97 11.54 -2.33 7.24
N TYR A 98 12.72 -2.13 7.85
CA TYR A 98 12.86 -1.91 9.29
C TYR A 98 13.11 -0.44 9.66
N ASP A 99 12.84 0.46 8.73
CA ASP A 99 12.99 1.90 8.88
C ASP A 99 11.84 2.62 8.13
N ASP A 100 10.60 2.13 8.30
CA ASP A 100 9.40 2.77 7.73
C ASP A 100 9.13 4.07 8.51
N PHE A 101 9.09 5.23 7.83
CA PHE A 101 8.82 6.50 8.51
C PHE A 101 7.44 6.51 9.21
N ALA A 102 6.53 5.64 8.76
CA ALA A 102 5.18 5.46 9.29
C ALA A 102 5.05 4.33 10.33
N TYR A 103 6.13 3.60 10.63
CA TYR A 103 6.17 2.56 11.67
C TYR A 103 5.12 1.45 11.53
N ALA A 104 4.83 1.00 10.29
CA ALA A 104 3.73 0.09 10.00
C ALA A 104 4.15 -1.31 9.51
N THR A 105 5.44 -1.66 9.59
CA THR A 105 5.96 -2.98 9.20
C THR A 105 5.67 -4.05 10.24
#